data_AF-A0A9Q0J4N2-F1
#
_entry.id   AF-A0A9Q0J4N2-F1
#
_cell.length_a   1.000
_cell.length_b   1.000
_cell.length_c   1.000
_cell.angle_alpha   90.00
_cell.angle_beta   90.00
_cell.angle_gamma   90.00
#
_symmetry.space_group_name_H-M   'P 1'
#
loop_
_entity.id
_entity.type
_entity.pdbx_description
1 polymer ?
#
loop_
_entity_poly.entity_id
_entity_poly.type
_entity_poly.pdbx_seq_one_letter_code
_entity_poly.pdbx_strand_id
1 'polypeptide(L)'
;MAKIHTALIFVYVCSAYFFILACARDVPTNSYTLLGHGDATPTGSNFTFVCDPKRYSSLGLDVTKFPFCDKSLPYDVRASDLVKQMTLSEKVLQLGNTNRGVPRLGLPKYEWWSEALHGVSNVGPGTFFDDLVPSSTSFPTLIDITGYGTQMKMQLHIPSKQARLDLDCGEFYPRYVEGSVQQGKVREAEIDKSLKNLYIVLLRLGFFDGIPQYTSFGKKDICSDEHVELAREAAREGTVLLKNVDQTLPLDADKIKTLAVIGPHANATAAMIGNYAGVPCKIVTPLDALSAYGEVNYKVGCGEMKCRNDSLIFPAMQAAEKADATIIVAGIDLSIEAESLDRDDLLLPGFQTQLIKQVADAAKGPVILVLFSAGGLDIGFAKNNKKIGAILWAGYPGEKGGLAIADVIFGKYNPGGRLPLTWHEASYADMLPMTSMPLRPVDSLGYPGRTYKFFNGSTVYPFAYGLSYTQFNYTLKSAVRSTHIKLNKFQHCYGIKYRAESHIPPCPAVRIDDMDCKEKINFEVEVKNVGDRDGSEVVVVYSKPPEGLDASHIKQVVGFQRVFVPAGGSKKVKFVLNVCNSLRVVDYNAYSVLPSGGHTIVIGDDIISFPVHVYFSS
;
A
#
# COMPACT_ATOMS: atom_id res chain seq x y z
N MET A 1 -10.98 -31.19 -50.02
CA MET A 1 -9.83 -30.69 -50.80
C MET A 1 -8.99 -29.82 -49.88
N ALA A 2 -7.96 -30.38 -49.25
CA ALA A 2 -6.58 -30.36 -49.75
C ALA A 2 -6.00 -28.93 -49.69
N LYS A 3 -5.29 -28.61 -48.59
CA LYS A 3 -3.82 -28.56 -48.48
C LYS A 3 -3.18 -27.34 -49.14
N ILE A 4 -2.95 -26.30 -48.34
CA ILE A 4 -1.75 -25.43 -48.34
C ILE A 4 -1.53 -25.03 -46.86
N HIS A 5 -0.94 -25.91 -46.04
CA HIS A 5 0.48 -25.91 -45.62
C HIS A 5 1.02 -24.58 -45.10
N THR A 6 1.13 -24.41 -43.78
CA THR A 6 2.30 -24.76 -42.93
C THR A 6 3.37 -23.64 -42.94
N ALA A 7 3.09 -22.52 -42.24
CA ALA A 7 4.12 -21.52 -41.93
C ALA A 7 3.86 -20.61 -40.71
N LEU A 8 2.72 -20.74 -40.00
CA LEU A 8 2.35 -19.77 -38.93
C LEU A 8 2.07 -20.37 -37.54
N ILE A 9 2.35 -21.66 -37.33
CA ILE A 9 2.10 -22.34 -36.04
C ILE A 9 3.39 -22.60 -35.23
N PHE A 10 4.56 -22.15 -35.70
CA PHE A 10 5.84 -22.32 -34.98
C PHE A 10 6.26 -21.11 -34.13
N VAL A 11 5.49 -20.02 -34.09
CA VAL A 11 5.83 -18.79 -33.33
C VAL A 11 4.98 -18.60 -32.05
N TYR A 12 3.90 -19.37 -31.88
CA TYR A 12 2.99 -19.22 -30.73
C TYR A 12 3.09 -20.29 -29.64
N VAL A 13 3.99 -21.28 -29.78
CA VAL A 13 4.16 -22.37 -28.79
C VAL A 13 5.49 -22.29 -28.01
N CYS A 14 6.42 -21.41 -28.39
CA CYS A 14 7.69 -21.22 -27.67
C CYS A 14 7.72 -20.04 -26.69
N SER A 15 6.72 -19.16 -26.68
CA SER A 15 6.65 -17.98 -25.80
C SER A 15 5.76 -18.17 -24.57
N ALA A 16 4.97 -19.24 -24.51
CA ALA A 16 4.08 -19.55 -23.37
C ALA A 16 4.64 -20.62 -22.40
N TYR A 17 5.76 -21.27 -22.74
CA TYR A 17 6.37 -22.34 -21.92
C TYR A 17 7.63 -21.92 -21.15
N PHE A 18 8.09 -20.67 -21.27
CA PHE A 18 9.30 -20.17 -20.59
C PHE A 18 9.04 -19.20 -19.44
N PHE A 19 7.78 -18.88 -19.14
CA PHE A 19 7.37 -18.08 -17.97
C PHE A 19 6.70 -18.90 -16.86
N ILE A 20 6.68 -20.23 -16.99
CA ILE A 20 6.08 -21.15 -16.03
C ILE A 20 7.17 -22.18 -15.70
N LEU A 21 7.52 -22.30 -14.41
CA LEU A 21 8.65 -23.04 -13.81
C LEU A 21 10.00 -22.29 -13.73
N ALA A 22 10.06 -21.21 -12.94
CA ALA A 22 11.33 -20.77 -12.34
C ALA A 22 11.20 -20.08 -10.96
N CYS A 23 10.04 -20.13 -10.32
CA CYS A 23 9.88 -19.77 -8.91
C CYS A 23 9.22 -20.95 -8.20
N ALA A 24 9.72 -21.31 -7.01
CA ALA A 24 9.38 -22.49 -6.22
C ALA A 24 9.93 -23.83 -6.75
N ARG A 25 11.21 -24.11 -6.46
CA ARG A 25 11.64 -25.46 -6.07
C ARG A 25 12.45 -25.36 -4.78
N ASP A 26 11.96 -26.04 -3.76
CA ASP A 26 12.60 -26.25 -2.48
C ASP A 26 14.04 -26.76 -2.65
N VAL A 27 15.00 -26.03 -2.08
CA VAL A 27 16.36 -26.53 -1.83
C VAL A 27 16.50 -26.69 -0.32
N PRO A 28 17.05 -27.81 0.20
CA PRO A 28 17.03 -28.10 1.63
C PRO A 28 17.84 -27.09 2.44
N THR A 29 17.29 -26.80 3.60
CA THR A 29 17.81 -25.99 4.70
C THR A 29 19.27 -26.31 5.05
N ASN A 30 20.10 -25.28 5.07
CA ASN A 30 21.19 -25.17 6.04
C ASN A 30 21.15 -23.77 6.65
N SER A 31 21.49 -23.68 7.92
CA SER A 31 21.43 -22.52 8.80
C SER A 31 22.43 -21.43 8.40
N TYR A 32 22.00 -20.15 8.34
CA TYR A 32 22.83 -19.03 7.93
C TYR A 32 22.60 -17.77 8.78
N THR A 33 23.69 -17.11 9.18
CA THR A 33 23.75 -15.87 9.99
C THR A 33 24.45 -14.74 9.19
N LEU A 34 24.07 -13.48 9.45
CA LEU A 34 24.18 -12.22 8.67
C LEU A 34 25.50 -11.86 7.95
N LEU A 35 25.30 -11.15 6.81
CA LEU A 35 26.23 -10.49 5.88
C LEU A 35 27.44 -11.34 5.42
N GLY A 36 27.17 -12.30 4.53
CA GLY A 36 28.21 -12.88 3.67
C GLY A 36 28.69 -14.27 4.05
N HIS A 37 27.87 -15.32 3.87
CA HIS A 37 28.39 -16.69 3.94
C HIS A 37 29.28 -17.10 2.75
N GLY A 38 29.65 -16.16 1.87
CA GLY A 38 30.73 -16.33 0.89
C GLY A 38 32.07 -15.68 1.26
N ASP A 39 32.13 -14.79 2.26
CA ASP A 39 33.34 -14.01 2.60
C ASP A 39 33.50 -13.79 4.12
N ALA A 40 32.92 -14.68 4.95
CA ALA A 40 33.34 -14.79 6.34
C ALA A 40 34.82 -15.21 6.35
N THR A 41 35.71 -14.28 6.64
CA THR A 41 37.12 -14.56 6.89
C THR A 41 37.22 -15.69 7.92
N PRO A 42 38.21 -16.60 7.83
CA PRO A 42 38.39 -17.74 8.74
C PRO A 42 38.53 -17.39 10.24
N THR A 43 38.50 -16.11 10.61
CA THR A 43 38.90 -15.55 11.90
C THR A 43 37.77 -14.92 12.72
N GLY A 44 36.49 -15.12 12.38
CA GLY A 44 35.37 -14.70 13.25
C GLY A 44 35.25 -13.18 13.49
N SER A 45 35.76 -12.36 12.56
CA SER A 45 35.71 -10.89 12.64
C SER A 45 34.50 -10.34 11.87
N ASN A 46 33.54 -9.73 12.56
CA ASN A 46 32.38 -9.09 11.94
C ASN A 46 32.71 -7.68 11.43
N PHE A 47 32.98 -7.54 10.13
CA PHE A 47 33.13 -6.23 9.48
C PHE A 47 31.77 -5.72 9.01
N THR A 48 31.48 -4.43 9.21
CA THR A 48 30.15 -3.85 8.97
C THR A 48 30.02 -3.06 7.67
N PHE A 49 31.13 -2.73 7.01
CA PHE A 49 31.15 -2.00 5.73
C PHE A 49 32.39 -2.36 4.89
N VAL A 50 32.33 -2.09 3.58
CA VAL A 50 33.36 -2.51 2.62
C VAL A 50 34.71 -1.88 2.92
N CYS A 51 34.81 -0.55 2.99
CA CYS A 51 36.05 0.21 3.12
C CYS A 51 36.59 0.30 4.56
N ASP A 52 36.45 -0.77 5.35
CA ASP A 52 37.11 -0.89 6.65
C ASP A 52 38.60 -1.28 6.43
N PRO A 53 39.58 -0.46 6.87
CA PRO A 53 40.99 -0.80 6.76
C PRO A 53 41.35 -2.17 7.36
N LYS A 54 40.69 -2.58 8.46
CA LYS A 54 40.91 -3.88 9.10
C LYS A 54 40.45 -5.04 8.21
N ARG A 55 39.35 -4.83 7.47
CA ARG A 55 38.85 -5.80 6.48
C ARG A 55 39.84 -5.95 5.32
N TYR A 56 40.32 -4.85 4.77
CA TYR A 56 41.29 -4.91 3.68
C TYR A 56 42.59 -5.60 4.14
N SER A 57 43.07 -5.27 5.35
CA SER A 57 44.25 -5.93 5.93
C SER A 57 44.06 -7.44 6.12
N SER A 58 42.86 -7.92 6.50
CA SER A 58 42.61 -9.36 6.66
C SER A 58 42.51 -10.11 5.32
N LEU A 59 42.21 -9.39 4.23
CA LEU A 59 42.23 -9.90 2.86
C LEU A 59 43.61 -9.79 2.18
N GLY A 60 44.63 -9.26 2.86
CA GLY A 60 45.95 -9.00 2.27
C GLY A 60 45.94 -7.84 1.25
N LEU A 61 44.96 -6.95 1.34
CA LEU A 61 44.78 -5.78 0.47
C LEU A 61 45.10 -4.49 1.24
N ASP A 62 45.40 -3.44 0.49
CA ASP A 62 45.64 -2.10 1.02
C ASP A 62 44.52 -1.17 0.55
N VAL A 63 43.67 -0.73 1.49
CA VAL A 63 42.50 0.12 1.20
C VAL A 63 42.89 1.44 0.54
N THR A 64 44.10 1.95 0.80
CA THR A 64 44.56 3.24 0.25
C THR A 64 44.81 3.18 -1.26
N LYS A 65 44.91 1.98 -1.84
CA LYS A 65 45.07 1.76 -3.28
C LYS A 65 43.75 1.85 -4.05
N PHE A 66 42.62 2.01 -3.37
CA PHE A 66 41.29 1.98 -3.96
C PHE A 66 40.60 3.34 -3.81
N PRO A 67 40.62 4.22 -4.84
CA PRO A 67 39.98 5.53 -4.79
C PRO A 67 38.49 5.49 -4.44
N PHE A 68 37.78 4.41 -4.78
CA PHE A 68 36.39 4.23 -4.34
C PHE A 68 36.22 4.14 -2.81
N CYS A 69 37.30 3.99 -2.03
CA CYS A 69 37.28 4.08 -0.56
C CYS A 69 37.70 5.45 0.00
N ASP A 70 38.06 6.41 -0.85
CA ASP A 70 38.36 7.79 -0.41
C ASP A 70 37.07 8.59 -0.22
N LYS A 71 36.72 8.86 1.04
CA LYS A 71 35.51 9.59 1.42
C LYS A 71 35.51 11.07 1.01
N SER A 72 36.68 11.63 0.65
CA SER A 72 36.78 13.01 0.16
C SER A 72 36.28 13.17 -1.28
N LEU A 73 36.17 12.07 -2.03
CA LEU A 73 35.74 12.08 -3.42
C LEU A 73 34.20 12.03 -3.54
N PRO A 74 33.62 12.70 -4.55
CA PRO A 74 32.21 12.57 -4.88
C PRO A 74 31.79 11.12 -5.19
N TYR A 75 30.56 10.74 -4.85
CA TYR A 75 30.07 9.37 -5.04
C TYR A 75 30.11 8.90 -6.49
N ASP A 76 29.86 9.77 -7.46
CA ASP A 76 29.92 9.44 -8.89
C ASP A 76 31.35 9.11 -9.35
N VAL A 77 32.36 9.77 -8.78
CA VAL A 77 33.77 9.49 -9.00
C VAL A 77 34.13 8.14 -8.39
N ARG A 78 33.75 7.90 -7.13
CA ARG A 78 34.01 6.64 -6.41
C ARG A 78 33.35 5.44 -7.09
N ALA A 79 32.07 5.55 -7.45
CA ALA A 79 31.36 4.48 -8.17
C ALA A 79 31.96 4.25 -9.56
N SER A 80 32.36 5.32 -10.26
CA SER A 80 33.03 5.19 -11.56
C SER A 80 34.38 4.50 -11.46
N ASP A 81 35.15 4.78 -10.41
CA ASP A 81 36.42 4.12 -10.14
C ASP A 81 36.22 2.63 -9.90
N LEU A 82 35.33 2.25 -8.98
CA LEU A 82 35.01 0.84 -8.69
C LEU A 82 34.63 0.07 -9.96
N VAL A 83 33.71 0.61 -10.77
CA VAL A 83 33.24 -0.03 -12.00
C VAL A 83 34.35 -0.15 -13.04
N LYS A 84 35.20 0.87 -13.20
CA LYS A 84 36.34 0.84 -14.13
C LYS A 84 37.38 -0.23 -13.77
N GLN A 85 37.50 -0.55 -12.49
CA GLN A 85 38.43 -1.57 -12.03
C GLN A 85 37.95 -3.01 -12.28
N MET A 86 36.67 -3.21 -12.62
CA MET A 86 36.08 -4.53 -12.90
C MET A 86 36.29 -4.95 -14.36
N THR A 87 36.47 -6.26 -14.58
CA THR A 87 36.37 -6.88 -15.90
C THR A 87 34.91 -6.97 -16.33
N LEU A 88 34.65 -7.18 -17.62
CA LEU A 88 33.30 -7.39 -18.14
C LEU A 88 32.56 -8.50 -17.39
N SER A 89 33.21 -9.64 -17.15
CA SER A 89 32.58 -10.77 -16.45
C SER A 89 32.21 -10.40 -15.00
N GLU A 90 33.12 -9.75 -14.27
CA GLU A 90 32.82 -9.27 -12.91
C GLU A 90 31.67 -8.28 -12.90
N LYS A 91 31.62 -7.32 -13.85
CA LYS A 91 30.53 -6.36 -14.00
C LYS A 91 29.19 -7.06 -14.19
N VAL A 92 29.12 -8.04 -15.10
CA VAL A 92 27.90 -8.79 -15.40
C VAL A 92 27.39 -9.55 -14.18
N LEU A 93 28.30 -10.08 -13.34
CA LEU A 93 27.94 -10.76 -12.09
C LEU A 93 27.43 -9.83 -10.97
N GLN A 94 27.51 -8.51 -11.15
CA GLN A 94 26.94 -7.55 -10.20
C GLN A 94 25.50 -7.15 -10.54
N LEU A 95 24.98 -7.58 -11.70
CA LEU A 95 23.68 -7.13 -12.22
C LEU A 95 22.48 -7.93 -11.71
N GLY A 96 22.70 -9.12 -11.13
CA GLY A 96 21.65 -9.94 -10.51
C GLY A 96 21.38 -9.54 -9.06
N ASN A 97 20.26 -10.01 -8.49
CA ASN A 97 19.92 -9.84 -7.06
C ASN A 97 21.01 -10.40 -6.14
N THR A 98 21.47 -11.60 -6.45
CA THR A 98 22.63 -12.21 -5.82
C THR A 98 23.91 -11.68 -6.47
N ASN A 99 24.29 -10.46 -6.11
CA ASN A 99 25.54 -9.88 -6.54
C ASN A 99 26.72 -10.70 -5.98
N ARG A 100 27.59 -11.17 -6.87
CA ARG A 100 28.68 -12.12 -6.53
C ARG A 100 29.95 -11.45 -5.97
N GLY A 101 29.95 -10.14 -5.81
CA GLY A 101 31.10 -9.37 -5.32
C GLY A 101 32.28 -9.41 -6.29
N VAL A 102 33.39 -8.82 -5.85
CA VAL A 102 34.69 -8.84 -6.55
C VAL A 102 35.81 -8.94 -5.50
N PRO A 103 36.20 -10.15 -5.07
CA PRO A 103 37.13 -10.34 -3.95
C PRO A 103 38.48 -9.63 -4.11
N ARG A 104 39.04 -9.56 -5.32
CA ARG A 104 40.31 -8.86 -5.59
C ARG A 104 40.23 -7.33 -5.38
N LEU A 105 39.03 -6.78 -5.32
CA LEU A 105 38.76 -5.38 -5.00
C LEU A 105 38.31 -5.20 -3.54
N GLY A 106 38.26 -6.27 -2.75
CA GLY A 106 37.71 -6.26 -1.39
C GLY A 106 36.19 -6.17 -1.33
N LEU A 107 35.50 -6.17 -2.48
CA LEU A 107 34.05 -6.05 -2.58
C LEU A 107 33.38 -7.40 -2.27
N PRO A 108 32.59 -7.51 -1.19
CA PRO A 108 31.91 -8.76 -0.83
C PRO A 108 30.70 -9.03 -1.73
N LYS A 109 30.19 -10.24 -1.66
CA LYS A 109 28.83 -10.57 -2.16
C LYS A 109 27.79 -9.68 -1.48
N TYR A 110 26.73 -9.36 -2.20
CA TYR A 110 25.62 -8.57 -1.69
C TYR A 110 24.31 -9.09 -2.26
N GLU A 111 23.30 -9.27 -1.40
CA GLU A 111 21.96 -9.63 -1.85
C GLU A 111 21.07 -8.41 -1.65
N TRP A 112 20.58 -7.84 -2.74
CA TRP A 112 19.76 -6.63 -2.67
C TRP A 112 18.26 -6.91 -2.69
N TRP A 113 17.83 -8.14 -3.01
CA TRP A 113 16.43 -8.52 -2.91
C TRP A 113 16.06 -8.84 -1.46
N SER A 114 15.65 -7.79 -0.75
CA SER A 114 15.07 -7.84 0.60
C SER A 114 13.68 -7.24 0.59
N GLU A 115 12.73 -7.91 1.23
CA GLU A 115 11.35 -7.42 1.35
C GLU A 115 11.11 -6.76 2.71
N ALA A 116 10.35 -5.66 2.70
CA ALA A 116 10.06 -4.88 3.90
C ALA A 116 8.69 -4.16 3.86
N LEU A 117 7.73 -4.69 3.08
CA LEU A 117 6.48 -3.99 2.73
C LEU A 117 5.73 -3.45 3.95
N HIS A 118 5.62 -4.24 5.02
CA HIS A 118 4.94 -3.87 6.27
C HIS A 118 5.64 -4.48 7.50
N GLY A 119 6.97 -4.51 7.43
CA GLY A 119 7.84 -5.21 8.37
C GLY A 119 8.92 -5.96 7.61
N VAL A 120 10.09 -6.16 8.22
CA VAL A 120 11.20 -6.90 7.60
C VAL A 120 10.73 -8.32 7.30
N SER A 121 10.94 -8.78 6.08
CA SER A 121 10.45 -10.08 5.61
C SER A 121 11.57 -10.95 5.06
N ASN A 122 11.43 -12.25 5.25
CA ASN A 122 12.24 -13.30 4.64
C ASN A 122 11.57 -13.88 3.37
N VAL A 123 10.61 -13.17 2.79
CA VAL A 123 10.21 -13.36 1.40
C VAL A 123 11.36 -12.84 0.55
N GLY A 124 12.00 -13.72 -0.22
CA GLY A 124 13.25 -13.42 -0.93
C GLY A 124 14.52 -13.76 -0.13
N PRO A 125 15.70 -13.73 -0.77
CA PRO A 125 16.93 -14.26 -0.19
C PRO A 125 17.75 -13.28 0.67
N GLY A 126 17.46 -11.98 0.64
CA GLY A 126 18.30 -10.95 1.27
C GLY A 126 18.16 -10.83 2.79
N THR A 127 17.12 -11.42 3.36
CA THR A 127 16.81 -11.32 4.79
C THR A 127 16.43 -12.70 5.31
N PHE A 128 16.90 -13.04 6.51
CA PHE A 128 16.55 -14.29 7.18
C PHE A 128 16.42 -14.06 8.69
N PHE A 129 15.70 -14.98 9.33
CA PHE A 129 15.53 -15.02 10.78
C PHE A 129 16.26 -16.24 11.34
N ASP A 130 16.96 -16.04 12.46
CA ASP A 130 17.78 -17.05 13.14
C ASP A 130 17.72 -16.84 14.67
N ASP A 131 18.54 -17.57 15.45
CA ASP A 131 18.54 -17.44 16.91
C ASP A 131 18.98 -16.04 17.40
N LEU A 132 19.76 -15.31 16.58
CA LEU A 132 20.18 -13.94 16.88
C LEU A 132 19.01 -12.98 16.64
N VAL A 133 18.37 -13.07 15.48
CA VAL A 133 17.20 -12.27 15.09
C VAL A 133 16.04 -13.21 14.68
N PRO A 134 15.22 -13.68 15.64
CA PRO A 134 14.22 -14.72 15.35
C PRO A 134 12.93 -14.17 14.74
N SER A 135 12.72 -12.87 14.81
CA SER A 135 11.48 -12.21 14.39
C SER A 135 11.70 -10.72 14.15
N SER A 136 10.69 -10.07 13.59
CA SER A 136 10.59 -8.61 13.48
C SER A 136 9.15 -8.15 13.66
N THR A 137 8.96 -6.87 13.97
CA THR A 137 7.63 -6.30 14.16
C THR A 137 6.84 -6.35 12.85
N SER A 138 5.68 -6.99 12.89
CA SER A 138 4.75 -7.04 11.75
C SER A 138 3.64 -6.01 11.89
N PHE A 139 3.65 -5.03 10.99
CA PHE A 139 2.63 -3.98 10.91
C PHE A 139 1.40 -4.46 10.13
N PRO A 140 0.22 -3.85 10.34
CA PRO A 140 -0.95 -4.11 9.50
C PRO A 140 -0.68 -3.72 8.04
N THR A 141 -1.28 -4.46 7.10
CA THR A 141 -1.26 -4.10 5.66
C THR A 141 -2.43 -3.17 5.29
N LEU A 142 -3.14 -2.66 6.30
CA LEU A 142 -4.21 -1.68 6.14
C LEU A 142 -3.70 -0.47 5.35
N ILE A 143 -4.04 -0.43 4.08
CA ILE A 143 -4.00 0.79 3.28
C ILE A 143 -5.25 1.54 3.71
N ASP A 144 -5.13 2.59 4.49
CA ASP A 144 -6.20 3.54 4.76
C ASP A 144 -5.68 4.91 4.34
N ILE A 145 -6.56 5.86 4.04
CA ILE A 145 -6.22 7.28 3.90
C ILE A 145 -5.54 7.82 5.20
N THR A 146 -5.62 7.07 6.30
CA THR A 146 -5.04 7.40 7.61
C THR A 146 -3.68 6.80 7.91
N GLY A 147 -3.27 5.74 7.21
CA GLY A 147 -2.01 5.03 7.49
C GLY A 147 -0.81 5.90 7.18
N TYR A 148 0.27 5.75 7.96
CA TYR A 148 1.58 6.39 7.79
C TYR A 148 2.09 6.27 6.35
N GLY A 149 1.64 7.19 5.50
CA GLY A 149 1.97 7.26 4.10
C GLY A 149 3.35 7.85 3.94
N THR A 150 4.38 7.03 4.00
CA THR A 150 5.51 7.24 3.11
C THR A 150 4.93 7.19 1.69
N GLN A 151 4.72 8.38 1.11
CA GLN A 151 4.54 8.51 -0.33
C GLN A 151 5.75 7.88 -1.01
N MET A 152 5.71 6.59 -1.32
CA MET A 152 6.56 6.05 -2.37
C MET A 152 6.06 6.66 -3.68
N LYS A 153 6.66 7.81 -4.03
CA LYS A 153 6.60 8.32 -5.39
C LYS A 153 7.35 7.32 -6.26
N MET A 154 6.64 6.33 -6.79
CA MET A 154 7.10 5.56 -7.94
C MET A 154 7.10 6.51 -9.13
N GLN A 155 8.21 7.20 -9.32
CA GLN A 155 8.44 8.01 -10.50
C GLN A 155 8.91 7.06 -11.61
N LEU A 156 7.95 6.53 -12.36
CA LEU A 156 8.25 5.75 -13.56
C LEU A 156 8.81 6.70 -14.62
N HIS A 157 10.13 6.81 -14.68
CA HIS A 157 10.80 7.44 -15.81
C HIS A 157 10.79 6.41 -16.94
N ILE A 158 10.15 6.71 -18.06
CA ILE A 158 10.19 5.89 -19.28
C ILE A 158 11.26 6.53 -20.18
N PRO A 159 12.50 6.02 -20.26
CA PRO A 159 13.40 6.42 -21.32
C PRO A 159 12.95 5.75 -22.62
N SER A 160 12.66 6.57 -23.62
CA SER A 160 12.55 6.10 -25.00
C SER A 160 13.93 5.71 -25.54
N LYS A 161 13.96 4.63 -26.33
CA LYS A 161 15.09 3.92 -26.98
C LYS A 161 15.98 3.12 -26.00
N GLN A 162 15.69 1.82 -25.95
CA GLN A 162 16.13 0.78 -24.99
C GLN A 162 15.44 0.93 -23.63
N ALA A 163 14.47 0.04 -23.35
CA ALA A 163 13.91 -0.13 -22.02
C ALA A 163 15.06 -0.41 -21.04
N ARG A 164 15.40 0.58 -20.21
CA ARG A 164 16.61 0.53 -19.40
C ARG A 164 16.27 0.03 -18.00
N LEU A 165 16.37 -1.28 -17.84
CA LEU A 165 16.36 -1.99 -16.57
C LEU A 165 17.82 -2.16 -16.11
N ASP A 166 18.20 -1.50 -15.02
CA ASP A 166 19.59 -1.48 -14.53
C ASP A 166 20.01 -2.80 -13.88
N LEU A 167 19.10 -3.49 -13.19
CA LEU A 167 19.35 -4.71 -12.42
C LEU A 167 18.27 -5.76 -12.70
N ASP A 168 18.64 -7.02 -12.59
CA ASP A 168 17.78 -8.17 -12.78
C ASP A 168 17.49 -8.86 -11.45
N CYS A 169 16.21 -9.00 -11.10
CA CYS A 169 15.80 -9.84 -9.98
C CYS A 169 15.83 -11.31 -10.43
N GLY A 170 17.04 -11.85 -10.55
CA GLY A 170 17.29 -13.21 -11.00
C GLY A 170 18.68 -13.38 -11.61
N GLU A 171 18.78 -14.36 -12.51
CA GLU A 171 20.04 -14.82 -13.10
C GLU A 171 20.13 -14.57 -14.62
N PHE A 172 19.14 -13.89 -15.22
CA PHE A 172 19.15 -13.63 -16.67
C PHE A 172 20.31 -12.72 -17.06
N TYR A 173 20.48 -11.59 -16.37
CA TYR A 173 21.58 -10.66 -16.67
C TYR A 173 22.95 -11.32 -16.45
N PRO A 174 23.23 -11.93 -15.27
CA PRO A 174 24.47 -12.66 -15.03
C PRO A 174 24.81 -13.75 -16.06
N ARG A 175 23.80 -14.42 -16.65
CA ARG A 175 24.02 -15.53 -17.60
C ARG A 175 24.25 -15.08 -19.05
N TYR A 176 23.58 -14.02 -19.49
CA TYR A 176 23.47 -13.74 -20.94
C TYR A 176 24.07 -12.40 -21.38
N VAL A 177 24.30 -11.46 -20.47
CA VAL A 177 24.76 -10.11 -20.85
C VAL A 177 26.19 -10.14 -21.37
N GLU A 178 27.09 -10.95 -20.80
CA GLU A 178 28.47 -11.07 -21.28
C GLU A 178 28.53 -11.52 -22.75
N GLY A 179 27.80 -12.59 -23.08
CA GLY A 179 27.68 -13.06 -24.47
C GLY A 179 27.02 -12.02 -25.39
N SER A 180 26.10 -11.21 -24.89
CA SER A 180 25.46 -10.13 -25.64
C SER A 180 26.42 -8.98 -25.96
N VAL A 181 27.35 -8.68 -25.05
CA VAL A 181 28.44 -7.71 -25.30
C VAL A 181 29.42 -8.24 -26.32
N GLN A 182 29.86 -9.50 -26.18
CA GLN A 182 30.77 -10.16 -27.13
C GLN A 182 30.18 -10.22 -28.56
N GLN A 183 28.86 -10.34 -28.68
CA GLN A 183 28.14 -10.31 -29.96
C GLN A 183 27.83 -8.88 -30.47
N GLY A 184 28.25 -7.83 -29.76
CA GLY A 184 27.99 -6.44 -30.13
C GLY A 184 26.53 -5.98 -30.00
N LYS A 185 25.67 -6.75 -29.30
CA LYS A 185 24.25 -6.43 -29.09
C LYS A 185 24.05 -5.40 -27.97
N VAL A 186 24.98 -5.36 -27.03
CA VAL A 186 25.00 -4.44 -25.89
C VAL A 186 26.39 -3.82 -25.78
N ARG A 187 26.48 -2.52 -25.48
CA ARG A 187 27.76 -1.87 -25.20
C ARG A 187 28.09 -2.05 -23.72
N GLU A 188 29.34 -2.37 -23.41
CA GLU A 188 29.81 -2.43 -22.01
C GLU A 188 29.57 -1.12 -21.24
N ALA A 189 29.65 0.03 -21.91
CA ALA A 189 29.34 1.32 -21.31
C ALA A 189 27.90 1.44 -20.76
N GLU A 190 26.93 0.67 -21.28
CA GLU A 190 25.58 0.61 -20.72
C GLU A 190 25.57 -0.13 -19.37
N ILE A 191 26.34 -1.22 -19.26
CA ILE A 191 26.55 -1.96 -18.01
C ILE A 191 27.23 -1.05 -16.98
N ASP A 192 28.28 -0.33 -17.40
CA ASP A 192 28.98 0.61 -16.53
C ASP A 192 28.03 1.63 -15.92
N LYS A 193 27.09 2.14 -16.72
CA LYS A 193 26.10 3.13 -16.27
C LYS A 193 25.11 2.54 -15.27
N SER A 194 24.66 1.30 -15.48
CA SER A 194 23.77 0.60 -14.54
C SER A 194 24.46 0.29 -13.20
N LEU A 195 25.73 -0.15 -13.24
CA LEU A 195 26.49 -0.40 -12.02
C LEU A 195 26.86 0.88 -11.27
N LYS A 196 27.16 1.97 -11.98
CA LYS A 196 27.36 3.28 -11.32
C LYS A 196 26.10 3.70 -10.55
N ASN A 197 24.92 3.52 -11.14
CA ASN A 197 23.65 3.80 -10.45
C ASN A 197 23.51 2.96 -9.17
N LEU A 198 23.76 1.65 -9.23
CA LEU A 198 23.75 0.75 -8.06
C LEU A 198 24.72 1.21 -6.98
N TYR A 199 26.01 1.37 -7.32
CA TYR A 199 27.03 1.67 -6.32
C TYR A 199 26.92 3.08 -5.73
N ILE A 200 26.37 4.07 -6.48
CA ILE A 200 26.03 5.38 -5.89
C ILE A 200 24.99 5.21 -4.78
N VAL A 201 23.97 4.37 -4.98
CA VAL A 201 22.96 4.08 -3.94
C VAL A 201 23.62 3.40 -2.74
N LEU A 202 24.45 2.38 -2.96
CA LEU A 202 25.15 1.67 -1.87
C LEU A 202 26.13 2.57 -1.11
N LEU A 203 26.84 3.48 -1.78
CA LEU A 203 27.69 4.48 -1.15
C LEU A 203 26.87 5.43 -0.24
N ARG A 204 25.71 5.90 -0.72
CA ARG A 204 24.80 6.76 0.07
C ARG A 204 24.23 6.04 1.29
N LEU A 205 23.94 4.75 1.17
CA LEU A 205 23.42 3.91 2.25
C LEU A 205 24.53 3.39 3.18
N GLY A 206 25.77 3.85 3.00
CA GLY A 206 26.90 3.53 3.86
C GLY A 206 27.35 2.07 3.80
N PHE A 207 27.00 1.33 2.75
CA PHE A 207 27.53 -0.02 2.51
C PHE A 207 29.07 -0.01 2.44
N PHE A 208 29.65 1.05 1.90
CA PHE A 208 31.10 1.21 1.81
C PHE A 208 31.73 1.85 3.04
N ASP A 209 31.05 2.79 3.70
CA ASP A 209 31.68 3.68 4.67
C ASP A 209 31.16 3.55 6.11
N GLY A 210 30.11 2.75 6.29
CA GLY A 210 29.26 2.74 7.47
C GLY A 210 28.40 4.00 7.59
N ILE A 211 27.37 3.94 8.42
CA ILE A 211 26.60 5.12 8.85
C ILE A 211 26.64 5.17 10.38
N PRO A 212 27.38 6.12 10.99
CA PRO A 212 27.51 6.21 12.45
C PRO A 212 26.16 6.25 13.20
N GLN A 213 25.13 6.82 12.57
CA GLN A 213 23.80 6.90 13.19
C GLN A 213 23.09 5.55 13.34
N TYR A 214 23.55 4.51 12.64
CA TYR A 214 22.95 3.17 12.66
C TYR A 214 23.80 2.14 13.41
N THR A 215 25.03 2.49 13.83
CA THR A 215 25.94 1.55 14.50
C THR A 215 25.49 1.14 15.91
N SER A 216 24.56 1.89 16.51
CA SER A 216 24.01 1.60 17.84
C SER A 216 22.83 0.63 17.84
N PHE A 217 22.24 0.35 16.67
CA PHE A 217 21.09 -0.54 16.57
C PHE A 217 21.53 -2.02 16.67
N GLY A 218 20.71 -2.82 17.32
CA GLY A 218 20.92 -4.26 17.46
C GLY A 218 19.67 -4.99 17.95
N LYS A 219 19.87 -6.19 18.50
CA LYS A 219 18.77 -7.11 18.89
C LYS A 219 17.72 -6.47 19.80
N LYS A 220 18.12 -5.60 20.72
CA LYS A 220 17.20 -4.92 21.67
C LYS A 220 16.23 -3.94 20.98
N ASP A 221 16.56 -3.48 19.79
CA ASP A 221 15.76 -2.51 19.02
C ASP A 221 14.75 -3.24 18.12
N ILE A 222 14.88 -4.57 17.99
CA ILE A 222 13.93 -5.44 17.29
C ILE A 222 12.87 -5.89 18.29
N CYS A 223 11.59 -5.87 17.89
CA CYS A 223 10.48 -6.24 18.77
C CYS A 223 10.41 -5.45 20.08
N SER A 224 10.86 -4.19 20.08
CA SER A 224 10.72 -3.31 21.23
C SER A 224 9.23 -3.03 21.52
N ASP A 225 8.90 -2.76 22.78
CA ASP A 225 7.52 -2.43 23.17
C ASP A 225 6.98 -1.22 22.38
N GLU A 226 7.83 -0.26 22.03
CA GLU A 226 7.50 0.90 21.20
C GLU A 226 7.10 0.50 19.77
N HIS A 227 7.87 -0.38 19.12
CA HIS A 227 7.54 -0.86 17.77
C HIS A 227 6.26 -1.70 17.77
N VAL A 228 6.12 -2.56 18.78
CA VAL A 228 4.94 -3.41 18.95
C VAL A 228 3.68 -2.57 19.20
N GLU A 229 3.76 -1.52 20.02
CA GLU A 229 2.64 -0.61 20.23
C GLU A 229 2.36 0.24 18.99
N LEU A 230 3.39 0.67 18.24
CA LEU A 230 3.18 1.35 16.96
C LEU A 230 2.43 0.46 15.95
N ALA A 231 2.71 -0.84 15.91
CA ALA A 231 1.96 -1.78 15.07
C ALA A 231 0.49 -1.91 15.52
N ARG A 232 0.23 -1.93 16.83
CA ARG A 232 -1.14 -1.91 17.38
C ARG A 232 -1.85 -0.59 17.09
N GLU A 233 -1.17 0.54 17.25
CA GLU A 233 -1.73 1.86 16.98
C GLU A 233 -2.09 2.00 15.50
N ALA A 234 -1.20 1.60 14.58
CA ALA A 234 -1.51 1.55 13.17
C ALA A 234 -2.77 0.71 12.86
N ALA A 235 -2.95 -0.42 13.56
CA ALA A 235 -4.15 -1.26 13.40
C ALA A 235 -5.41 -0.59 13.96
N ARG A 236 -5.31 0.16 15.07
CA ARG A 236 -6.42 0.98 15.60
C ARG A 236 -6.78 2.11 14.64
N GLU A 237 -5.79 2.85 14.15
CA GLU A 237 -5.99 4.02 13.29
C GLU A 237 -6.57 3.67 11.91
N GLY A 238 -6.21 2.48 11.39
CA GLY A 238 -6.70 1.96 10.11
C GLY A 238 -7.97 1.11 10.21
N THR A 239 -8.46 0.78 11.41
CA THR A 239 -9.75 0.08 11.55
C THR A 239 -10.89 1.03 11.17
N VAL A 240 -11.72 0.62 10.21
CA VAL A 240 -12.84 1.42 9.71
C VAL A 240 -14.16 0.90 10.27
N LEU A 241 -14.88 1.77 10.99
CA LEU A 241 -16.25 1.49 11.43
C LEU A 241 -17.20 1.77 10.25
N LEU A 242 -17.77 0.71 9.67
CA LEU A 242 -18.63 0.79 8.49
C LEU A 242 -20.11 0.99 8.85
N LYS A 243 -20.51 0.45 9.99
CA LYS A 243 -21.88 0.54 10.49
C LYS A 243 -21.86 0.55 12.02
N ASN A 244 -22.70 1.39 12.61
CA ASN A 244 -22.98 1.40 14.05
C ASN A 244 -24.40 1.90 14.30
N VAL A 245 -25.35 0.97 14.43
CA VAL A 245 -26.77 1.26 14.64
C VAL A 245 -27.04 1.39 16.13
N ASP A 246 -27.86 2.37 16.52
CA ASP A 246 -28.29 2.61 17.90
C ASP A 246 -27.14 2.65 18.92
N GLN A 247 -25.96 3.11 18.49
CA GLN A 247 -24.74 3.12 19.30
C GLN A 247 -24.40 1.74 19.91
N THR A 248 -24.64 0.66 19.14
CA THR A 248 -24.31 -0.72 19.54
C THR A 248 -22.87 -0.84 20.02
N LEU A 249 -21.93 -0.23 19.30
CA LEU A 249 -20.57 -0.05 19.74
C LEU A 249 -20.34 1.35 20.32
N PRO A 250 -19.50 1.47 21.37
CA PRO A 250 -18.76 0.39 22.01
C PRO A 250 -19.59 -0.46 22.99
N LEU A 251 -19.19 -1.73 23.15
CA LEU A 251 -19.75 -2.63 24.15
C LEU A 251 -19.31 -2.25 25.57
N ASP A 252 -20.24 -2.45 26.50
CA ASP A 252 -20.03 -2.22 27.93
C ASP A 252 -19.45 -3.48 28.60
N ALA A 253 -18.17 -3.46 28.93
CA ALA A 253 -17.46 -4.59 29.55
C ALA A 253 -18.03 -4.99 30.93
N ASP A 254 -18.75 -4.08 31.60
CA ASP A 254 -19.39 -4.40 32.88
C ASP A 254 -20.67 -5.22 32.69
N LYS A 255 -21.33 -5.11 31.53
CA LYS A 255 -22.56 -5.85 31.19
C LYS A 255 -22.29 -7.13 30.41
N ILE A 256 -21.28 -7.15 29.57
CA ILE A 256 -20.94 -8.31 28.75
C ILE A 256 -20.09 -9.27 29.57
N LYS A 257 -20.60 -10.47 29.87
CA LYS A 257 -19.86 -11.50 30.62
C LYS A 257 -19.59 -12.74 29.79
N THR A 258 -20.45 -13.03 28.82
CA THR A 258 -20.31 -14.15 27.88
C THR A 258 -20.28 -13.65 26.45
N LEU A 259 -19.33 -14.18 25.67
CA LEU A 259 -19.09 -13.81 24.28
C LEU A 259 -19.20 -15.04 23.38
N ALA A 260 -20.02 -14.95 22.33
CA ALA A 260 -19.94 -15.87 21.20
C ALA A 260 -18.96 -15.29 20.19
N VAL A 261 -17.77 -15.87 20.09
CA VAL A 261 -16.78 -15.45 19.08
C VAL A 261 -16.82 -16.48 17.95
N ILE A 262 -17.19 -16.04 16.75
CA ILE A 262 -17.56 -16.93 15.65
C ILE A 262 -16.78 -16.58 14.40
N GLY A 263 -16.44 -17.59 13.59
CA GLY A 263 -15.95 -17.38 12.23
C GLY A 263 -14.51 -17.82 12.01
N PRO A 264 -14.10 -17.98 10.74
CA PRO A 264 -12.81 -18.54 10.36
C PRO A 264 -11.62 -17.65 10.79
N HIS A 265 -11.85 -16.34 10.98
CA HIS A 265 -10.81 -15.39 11.35
C HIS A 265 -10.72 -15.06 12.84
N ALA A 266 -11.59 -15.65 13.67
CA ALA A 266 -11.59 -15.37 15.10
C ALA A 266 -10.29 -15.81 15.79
N ASN A 267 -9.69 -16.93 15.35
CA ASN A 267 -8.40 -17.41 15.84
C ASN A 267 -7.31 -17.31 14.76
N ALA A 268 -7.39 -16.32 13.87
CA ALA A 268 -6.45 -16.14 12.78
C ALA A 268 -5.05 -15.79 13.27
N THR A 269 -4.03 -16.32 12.60
CA THR A 269 -2.63 -15.91 12.77
C THR A 269 -2.06 -15.45 11.43
N ALA A 270 -1.90 -16.36 10.47
CA ALA A 270 -1.36 -16.08 9.13
C ALA A 270 -2.18 -15.03 8.36
N ALA A 271 -3.52 -15.11 8.44
CA ALA A 271 -4.37 -14.14 7.76
C ALA A 271 -4.20 -12.71 8.30
N MET A 272 -3.78 -12.53 9.57
CA MET A 272 -3.60 -11.18 10.13
C MET A 272 -2.39 -10.45 9.55
N ILE A 273 -1.39 -11.17 9.06
CA ILE A 273 -0.12 -10.58 8.60
C ILE A 273 -0.03 -10.44 7.08
N GLY A 274 -0.97 -10.98 6.30
CA GLY A 274 -0.95 -10.81 4.83
C GLY A 274 0.27 -11.44 4.15
N ASN A 275 0.62 -10.95 2.95
CA ASN A 275 1.78 -11.40 2.15
C ASN A 275 2.99 -10.50 2.36
N TYR A 276 4.17 -10.87 1.83
CA TYR A 276 5.43 -10.11 2.05
C TYR A 276 5.75 -9.85 3.53
N ALA A 277 5.28 -10.74 4.41
CA ALA A 277 5.46 -10.65 5.85
C ALA A 277 6.69 -11.47 6.29
N GLY A 278 7.35 -11.04 7.37
CA GLY A 278 8.37 -11.83 8.06
C GLY A 278 7.79 -12.67 9.19
N VAL A 279 8.65 -13.14 10.09
CA VAL A 279 8.23 -13.79 11.33
C VAL A 279 7.83 -12.70 12.35
N PRO A 280 6.56 -12.61 12.78
CA PRO A 280 6.12 -11.58 13.71
C PRO A 280 6.69 -11.80 15.11
N CYS A 281 6.80 -10.73 15.91
CA CYS A 281 7.32 -10.80 17.28
C CYS A 281 6.42 -11.64 18.18
N LYS A 282 5.11 -11.34 18.15
CA LYS A 282 4.07 -12.09 18.86
C LYS A 282 2.69 -11.73 18.33
N ILE A 283 2.00 -12.71 17.77
CA ILE A 283 0.61 -12.56 17.36
C ILE A 283 -0.31 -12.58 18.58
N VAL A 284 -1.31 -11.70 18.59
CA VAL A 284 -2.47 -11.77 19.49
C VAL A 284 -3.73 -11.83 18.63
N THR A 285 -4.40 -12.98 18.64
CA THR A 285 -5.59 -13.22 17.82
C THR A 285 -6.80 -12.44 18.36
N PRO A 286 -7.87 -12.23 17.55
CA PRO A 286 -9.12 -11.69 18.06
C PRO A 286 -9.68 -12.51 19.23
N LEU A 287 -9.61 -13.84 19.16
CA LEU A 287 -10.05 -14.75 20.23
C LEU A 287 -9.28 -14.51 21.53
N ASP A 288 -7.94 -14.44 21.47
CA ASP A 288 -7.10 -14.18 22.65
C ASP A 288 -7.43 -12.83 23.29
N ALA A 289 -7.58 -11.80 22.46
CA ALA A 289 -7.87 -10.44 22.92
C ALA A 289 -9.27 -10.30 23.55
N LEU A 290 -10.28 -10.93 22.94
CA LEU A 290 -11.66 -10.89 23.42
C LEU A 290 -11.86 -11.71 24.70
N SER A 291 -11.04 -12.75 24.91
CA SER A 291 -11.05 -13.55 26.15
C SER A 291 -10.70 -12.75 27.41
N ALA A 292 -10.10 -11.56 27.25
CA ALA A 292 -9.85 -10.64 28.36
C ALA A 292 -11.12 -9.92 28.87
N TYR A 293 -12.24 -10.00 28.15
CA TYR A 293 -13.48 -9.26 28.45
C TYR A 293 -14.64 -10.14 28.90
N GLY A 294 -14.50 -11.47 28.87
CA GLY A 294 -15.54 -12.39 29.32
C GLY A 294 -15.26 -13.84 28.96
N GLU A 295 -16.15 -14.74 29.36
CA GLU A 295 -16.10 -16.15 28.97
C GLU A 295 -16.45 -16.28 27.48
N VAL A 296 -15.50 -16.78 26.68
CA VAL A 296 -15.67 -16.93 25.23
C VAL A 296 -16.09 -18.35 24.87
N ASN A 297 -17.26 -18.47 24.23
CA ASN A 297 -17.67 -19.68 23.51
C ASN A 297 -17.31 -19.55 22.02
N TYR A 298 -16.13 -20.03 21.67
CA TYR A 298 -15.62 -19.98 20.29
C TYR A 298 -16.21 -21.08 19.40
N LYS A 299 -16.66 -20.70 18.20
CA LYS A 299 -17.04 -21.62 17.11
C LYS A 299 -16.54 -21.13 15.76
N VAL A 300 -15.83 -21.97 15.03
CA VAL A 300 -15.26 -21.59 13.72
C VAL A 300 -16.35 -21.27 12.67
N GLY A 301 -17.50 -21.95 12.71
CA GLY A 301 -18.62 -21.76 11.77
C GLY A 301 -18.35 -22.29 10.35
N CYS A 302 -17.21 -21.93 9.77
CA CYS A 302 -16.68 -22.42 8.49
C CYS A 302 -15.35 -23.13 8.75
N GLY A 303 -15.21 -24.42 8.43
CA GLY A 303 -13.98 -25.19 8.71
C GLY A 303 -12.75 -24.77 7.88
N GLU A 304 -12.95 -24.06 6.78
CA GLU A 304 -11.90 -23.51 5.92
C GLU A 304 -12.34 -22.17 5.32
N MET A 305 -11.39 -21.39 4.80
CA MET A 305 -11.69 -20.05 4.30
C MET A 305 -12.68 -20.03 3.12
N LYS A 306 -12.56 -21.01 2.22
CA LYS A 306 -13.49 -21.22 1.09
C LYS A 306 -14.91 -21.63 1.53
N CYS A 307 -15.08 -22.00 2.80
CA CYS A 307 -16.34 -22.38 3.45
C CYS A 307 -17.25 -23.24 2.56
N ARG A 308 -16.78 -24.42 2.14
CA ARG A 308 -17.47 -25.28 1.15
C ARG A 308 -18.71 -26.02 1.67
N ASN A 309 -18.93 -26.07 2.99
CA ASN A 309 -20.11 -26.70 3.60
C ASN A 309 -20.58 -25.91 4.83
N ASP A 310 -21.78 -26.21 5.30
CA ASP A 310 -22.50 -25.51 6.37
C ASP A 310 -22.60 -26.31 7.69
N SER A 311 -21.95 -27.48 7.78
CA SER A 311 -22.07 -28.41 8.91
C SER A 311 -21.74 -27.82 10.29
N LEU A 312 -20.92 -26.75 10.33
CA LEU A 312 -20.50 -26.09 11.55
C LEU A 312 -21.26 -24.79 11.86
N ILE A 313 -22.24 -24.41 11.02
CA ILE A 313 -23.07 -23.22 11.24
C ILE A 313 -24.00 -23.42 12.45
N PHE A 314 -24.66 -24.58 12.56
CA PHE A 314 -25.61 -24.83 13.65
C PHE A 314 -24.96 -24.73 15.06
N PRO A 315 -23.79 -25.33 15.33
CA PRO A 315 -23.07 -25.10 16.58
C PRO A 315 -22.72 -23.63 16.84
N ALA A 316 -22.44 -22.84 15.79
CA ALA A 316 -22.16 -21.41 15.92
C ALA A 316 -23.41 -20.62 16.32
N MET A 317 -24.59 -20.96 15.76
CA MET A 317 -25.87 -20.38 16.16
C MET A 317 -26.16 -20.65 17.65
N GLN A 318 -25.96 -21.89 18.11
CA GLN A 318 -26.17 -22.26 19.51
C GLN A 318 -25.26 -21.50 20.50
N ALA A 319 -24.06 -21.10 20.06
CA ALA A 319 -23.19 -20.24 20.85
C ALA A 319 -23.77 -18.83 20.97
N ALA A 320 -24.24 -18.26 19.86
CA ALA A 320 -24.82 -16.91 19.80
C ALA A 320 -26.14 -16.77 20.58
N GLU A 321 -26.94 -17.83 20.67
CA GLU A 321 -28.19 -17.87 21.47
C GLU A 321 -27.94 -17.69 22.97
N LYS A 322 -26.75 -18.07 23.46
CA LYS A 322 -26.42 -18.13 24.89
C LYS A 322 -25.56 -16.96 25.37
N ALA A 323 -24.97 -16.19 24.47
CA ALA A 323 -24.02 -15.14 24.80
C ALA A 323 -24.69 -13.77 24.99
N ASP A 324 -24.06 -12.91 25.80
CA ASP A 324 -24.47 -11.53 26.00
C ASP A 324 -24.16 -10.66 24.78
N ALA A 325 -23.12 -10.99 24.02
CA ALA A 325 -22.80 -10.39 22.73
C ALA A 325 -22.18 -11.42 21.77
N THR A 326 -22.38 -11.21 20.46
CA THR A 326 -21.84 -12.07 19.41
C THR A 326 -20.89 -11.28 18.50
N ILE A 327 -19.66 -11.77 18.36
CA ILE A 327 -18.63 -11.20 17.48
C ILE A 327 -18.35 -12.22 16.38
N ILE A 328 -18.69 -11.87 15.14
CA ILE A 328 -18.42 -12.69 13.96
C ILE A 328 -17.19 -12.12 13.26
N VAL A 329 -16.12 -12.90 13.11
CA VAL A 329 -14.89 -12.53 12.41
C VAL A 329 -14.78 -13.34 11.12
N ALA A 330 -15.05 -12.69 9.99
CA ALA A 330 -15.20 -13.29 8.67
C ALA A 330 -14.40 -12.51 7.61
N GLY A 331 -14.45 -12.93 6.35
CA GLY A 331 -13.80 -12.19 5.25
C GLY A 331 -13.12 -13.09 4.24
N ILE A 332 -11.89 -12.74 3.87
CA ILE A 332 -11.00 -13.47 2.95
C ILE A 332 -9.54 -13.46 3.46
N ASP A 333 -8.67 -14.25 2.84
CA ASP A 333 -7.23 -14.33 3.13
C ASP A 333 -6.43 -14.60 1.84
N LEU A 334 -5.13 -14.87 1.97
CA LEU A 334 -4.25 -15.18 0.84
C LEU A 334 -4.60 -16.44 0.04
N SER A 335 -5.51 -17.29 0.52
CA SER A 335 -6.03 -18.39 -0.29
C SER A 335 -7.08 -17.95 -1.32
N ILE A 336 -7.52 -16.70 -1.23
CA ILE A 336 -8.54 -16.06 -2.07
C ILE A 336 -7.95 -14.87 -2.84
N GLU A 337 -7.11 -14.05 -2.20
CA GLU A 337 -6.45 -12.89 -2.84
C GLU A 337 -4.94 -12.88 -2.53
N ALA A 338 -4.09 -13.12 -3.53
CA ALA A 338 -2.64 -13.15 -3.33
C ALA A 338 -1.86 -12.72 -4.58
N GLU A 339 -0.54 -12.64 -4.44
CA GLU A 339 0.34 -12.50 -5.59
C GLU A 339 0.08 -13.65 -6.59
N SER A 340 -0.14 -13.30 -7.85
CA SER A 340 -0.53 -14.24 -8.91
C SER A 340 -1.90 -14.93 -8.71
N LEU A 341 -2.73 -14.45 -7.79
CA LEU A 341 -4.08 -14.94 -7.54
C LEU A 341 -5.06 -13.78 -7.32
N ASP A 342 -5.62 -13.29 -8.43
CA ASP A 342 -6.75 -12.39 -8.39
C ASP A 342 -8.03 -13.13 -7.95
N ARG A 343 -8.97 -12.39 -7.35
CA ARG A 343 -10.31 -12.91 -7.04
C ARG A 343 -11.15 -12.99 -8.30
N ASP A 344 -12.07 -13.95 -8.33
CA ASP A 344 -13.06 -14.08 -9.41
C ASP A 344 -14.25 -13.12 -9.23
N ASP A 345 -14.61 -12.80 -7.98
CA ASP A 345 -15.73 -11.91 -7.64
C ASP A 345 -15.46 -11.07 -6.37
N LEU A 346 -16.44 -10.26 -5.97
CA LEU A 346 -16.37 -9.42 -4.76
C LEU A 346 -17.14 -9.98 -3.57
N LEU A 347 -17.66 -11.21 -3.64
CA LEU A 347 -18.50 -11.81 -2.61
C LEU A 347 -17.65 -12.47 -1.51
N LEU A 348 -18.28 -12.76 -0.37
CA LEU A 348 -17.70 -13.65 0.62
C LEU A 348 -17.72 -15.10 0.10
N PRO A 349 -16.66 -15.89 0.33
CA PRO A 349 -16.56 -17.22 -0.25
C PRO A 349 -17.48 -18.23 0.44
N GLY A 350 -18.09 -19.10 -0.37
CA GLY A 350 -18.89 -20.23 0.08
C GLY A 350 -20.03 -19.85 1.03
N PHE A 351 -20.18 -20.60 2.11
CA PHE A 351 -21.28 -20.45 3.07
C PHE A 351 -21.06 -19.34 4.11
N GLN A 352 -20.02 -18.49 4.01
CA GLN A 352 -19.79 -17.41 4.98
C GLN A 352 -20.97 -16.42 5.07
N THR A 353 -21.60 -16.08 3.93
CA THR A 353 -22.81 -15.24 3.92
C THR A 353 -23.96 -15.88 4.70
N GLN A 354 -24.15 -17.21 4.56
CA GLN A 354 -25.17 -17.96 5.29
C GLN A 354 -24.86 -18.02 6.79
N LEU A 355 -23.59 -18.29 7.15
CA LEU A 355 -23.12 -18.29 8.53
C LEU A 355 -23.44 -16.95 9.21
N ILE A 356 -23.06 -15.82 8.58
CA ILE A 356 -23.28 -14.49 9.14
C ILE A 356 -24.78 -14.22 9.36
N LYS A 357 -25.62 -14.55 8.38
CA LYS A 357 -27.08 -14.35 8.48
C LYS A 357 -27.68 -15.18 9.61
N GLN A 358 -27.45 -16.49 9.60
CA GLN A 358 -28.09 -17.40 10.56
C GLN A 358 -27.62 -17.18 12.00
N VAL A 359 -26.33 -16.87 12.19
CA VAL A 359 -25.79 -16.50 13.51
C VAL A 359 -26.37 -15.17 13.97
N ALA A 360 -26.48 -14.17 13.09
CA ALA A 360 -27.06 -12.89 13.46
C ALA A 360 -28.55 -13.00 13.83
N ASP A 361 -29.30 -13.88 13.16
CA ASP A 361 -30.71 -14.13 13.43
C ASP A 361 -30.92 -14.87 14.76
N ALA A 362 -30.04 -15.84 15.08
CA ALA A 362 -30.08 -16.61 16.32
C ALA A 362 -29.54 -15.87 17.55
N ALA A 363 -28.71 -14.84 17.34
CA ALA A 363 -28.07 -14.11 18.43
C ALA A 363 -29.07 -13.46 19.38
N LYS A 364 -28.84 -13.68 20.69
CA LYS A 364 -29.61 -13.05 21.77
C LYS A 364 -29.22 -11.59 21.96
N GLY A 365 -27.92 -11.31 21.96
CA GLY A 365 -27.34 -9.98 22.20
C GLY A 365 -26.97 -9.22 20.93
N PRO A 366 -26.31 -8.04 21.07
CA PRO A 366 -25.78 -7.30 19.93
C PRO A 366 -24.81 -8.15 19.09
N VAL A 367 -24.87 -7.96 17.77
CA VAL A 367 -24.01 -8.65 16.80
C VAL A 367 -23.06 -7.67 16.15
N ILE A 368 -21.77 -7.98 16.24
CA ILE A 368 -20.67 -7.23 15.66
C ILE A 368 -20.04 -8.10 14.59
N LEU A 369 -19.97 -7.60 13.35
CA LEU A 369 -19.25 -8.24 12.26
C LEU A 369 -17.89 -7.56 12.07
N VAL A 370 -16.81 -8.33 12.11
CA VAL A 370 -15.45 -7.89 11.83
C VAL A 370 -14.98 -8.57 10.54
N LEU A 371 -14.52 -7.78 9.58
CA LEU A 371 -14.12 -8.24 8.25
C LEU A 371 -12.62 -8.11 8.04
N PHE A 372 -11.96 -9.21 7.71
CA PHE A 372 -10.57 -9.23 7.23
C PHE A 372 -10.55 -9.36 5.71
N SER A 373 -9.85 -8.45 5.04
CA SER A 373 -9.71 -8.41 3.58
C SER A 373 -8.80 -7.26 3.20
N ALA A 374 -7.95 -7.42 2.20
CA ALA A 374 -7.26 -6.30 1.57
C ALA A 374 -8.21 -5.52 0.64
N GLY A 375 -8.98 -6.24 -0.19
CA GLY A 375 -9.95 -5.65 -1.11
C GLY A 375 -11.33 -5.37 -0.51
N GLY A 376 -12.15 -4.60 -1.22
CA GLY A 376 -13.56 -4.42 -0.88
C GLY A 376 -14.38 -5.70 -1.08
N LEU A 377 -15.42 -5.87 -0.27
CA LEU A 377 -16.36 -6.99 -0.32
C LEU A 377 -17.79 -6.48 -0.50
N ASP A 378 -18.58 -7.14 -1.34
CA ASP A 378 -20.02 -6.90 -1.39
C ASP A 378 -20.71 -7.57 -0.21
N ILE A 379 -20.88 -6.78 0.85
CA ILE A 379 -21.59 -7.14 2.07
C ILE A 379 -22.94 -6.41 2.18
N GLY A 380 -23.58 -6.09 1.04
CA GLY A 380 -24.89 -5.43 1.03
C GLY A 380 -25.93 -6.13 1.92
N PHE A 381 -25.88 -7.46 1.99
CA PHE A 381 -26.74 -8.26 2.88
C PHE A 381 -26.53 -7.95 4.37
N ALA A 382 -25.30 -7.68 4.81
CA ALA A 382 -24.97 -7.40 6.20
C ALA A 382 -25.19 -5.92 6.55
N LYS A 383 -24.85 -5.02 5.62
CA LYS A 383 -25.13 -3.59 5.71
C LYS A 383 -26.62 -3.35 6.00
N ASN A 384 -27.50 -4.04 5.29
CA ASN A 384 -28.95 -3.86 5.39
C ASN A 384 -29.63 -4.72 6.48
N ASN A 385 -28.92 -5.64 7.14
CA ASN A 385 -29.49 -6.48 8.20
C ASN A 385 -29.56 -5.72 9.54
N LYS A 386 -30.76 -5.52 10.10
CA LYS A 386 -30.97 -4.82 11.38
C LYS A 386 -30.43 -5.57 12.61
N LYS A 387 -30.26 -6.90 12.55
CA LYS A 387 -29.67 -7.70 13.63
C LYS A 387 -28.17 -7.47 13.79
N ILE A 388 -27.49 -7.05 12.72
CA ILE A 388 -26.07 -6.70 12.76
C ILE A 388 -25.96 -5.24 13.18
N GLY A 389 -25.67 -5.01 14.47
CA GLY A 389 -25.61 -3.68 15.07
C GLY A 389 -24.37 -2.90 14.64
N ALA A 390 -23.23 -3.57 14.45
CA ALA A 390 -22.01 -2.92 13.97
C ALA A 390 -21.22 -3.75 12.97
N ILE A 391 -20.48 -3.07 12.09
CA ILE A 391 -19.56 -3.68 11.12
C ILE A 391 -18.22 -2.94 11.19
N LEU A 392 -17.14 -3.68 11.40
CA LEU A 392 -15.76 -3.21 11.36
C LEU A 392 -15.05 -3.84 10.16
N TRP A 393 -14.28 -3.04 9.41
CA TRP A 393 -13.27 -3.55 8.49
C TRP A 393 -11.89 -3.33 9.09
N ALA A 394 -11.13 -4.43 9.23
CA ALA A 394 -9.85 -4.44 9.92
C ALA A 394 -8.67 -4.78 8.98
N GLY A 395 -8.90 -4.87 7.67
CA GLY A 395 -7.83 -5.19 6.71
C GLY A 395 -7.16 -6.53 7.02
N TYR A 396 -5.83 -6.56 6.93
CA TYR A 396 -5.01 -7.52 7.69
C TYR A 396 -4.30 -6.76 8.82
N PRO A 397 -4.73 -6.95 10.08
CA PRO A 397 -4.45 -6.00 11.16
C PRO A 397 -3.08 -6.19 11.86
N GLY A 398 -2.18 -7.01 11.30
CA GLY A 398 -0.82 -7.21 11.82
C GLY A 398 -0.76 -7.98 13.14
N GLU A 399 0.41 -8.03 13.77
CA GLU A 399 0.65 -8.94 14.90
C GLU A 399 -0.17 -8.60 16.17
N LYS A 400 -0.56 -7.34 16.36
CA LYS A 400 -1.42 -6.90 17.48
C LYS A 400 -2.86 -6.60 17.07
N GLY A 401 -3.27 -7.09 15.90
CA GLY A 401 -4.60 -6.80 15.37
C GLY A 401 -5.76 -7.23 16.27
N GLY A 402 -5.66 -8.35 16.97
CA GLY A 402 -6.70 -8.80 17.89
C GLY A 402 -6.94 -7.81 19.02
N LEU A 403 -5.86 -7.23 19.57
CA LEU A 403 -5.95 -6.22 20.62
C LEU A 403 -6.56 -4.91 20.08
N ALA A 404 -6.17 -4.48 18.88
CA ALA A 404 -6.74 -3.28 18.25
C ALA A 404 -8.25 -3.42 18.00
N ILE A 405 -8.69 -4.59 17.51
CA ILE A 405 -10.11 -4.91 17.32
C ILE A 405 -10.86 -4.87 18.65
N ALA A 406 -10.30 -5.49 19.70
CA ALA A 406 -10.92 -5.47 21.03
C ALA A 406 -10.96 -4.06 21.64
N ASP A 407 -9.94 -3.23 21.41
CA ASP A 407 -9.91 -1.84 21.88
C ASP A 407 -11.04 -1.02 21.24
N VAL A 408 -11.32 -1.24 19.95
CA VAL A 408 -12.45 -0.60 19.27
C VAL A 408 -13.77 -1.13 19.81
N ILE A 409 -13.96 -2.46 19.87
CA ILE A 409 -15.22 -3.08 20.30
C ILE A 409 -15.61 -2.64 21.72
N PHE A 410 -14.66 -2.58 22.65
CA PHE A 410 -14.94 -2.18 24.05
C PHE A 410 -14.66 -0.70 24.32
N GLY A 411 -14.43 0.10 23.28
CA GLY A 411 -14.39 1.56 23.39
C GLY A 411 -13.17 2.14 24.09
N LYS A 412 -12.08 1.37 24.24
CA LYS A 412 -10.74 1.88 24.62
C LYS A 412 -10.14 2.75 23.52
N TYR A 413 -10.56 2.54 22.27
CA TYR A 413 -10.24 3.38 21.13
C TYR A 413 -11.51 3.81 20.39
N ASN A 414 -11.56 5.07 19.96
CA ASN A 414 -12.61 5.57 19.09
C ASN A 414 -12.12 5.48 17.62
N PRO A 415 -12.73 4.61 16.78
CA PRO A 415 -12.28 4.44 15.41
C PRO A 415 -12.45 5.73 14.59
N GLY A 416 -11.48 5.97 13.71
CA GLY A 416 -11.45 7.12 12.82
C GLY A 416 -10.77 6.80 11.48
N GLY A 417 -10.71 5.52 11.11
CA GLY A 417 -10.25 5.07 9.79
C GLY A 417 -11.23 5.43 8.68
N ARG A 418 -10.74 5.56 7.44
CA ARG A 418 -11.52 5.90 6.23
C ARG A 418 -11.17 4.95 5.08
N LEU A 419 -12.16 4.42 4.37
CA LEU A 419 -11.89 3.48 3.27
C LEU A 419 -10.93 4.07 2.19
N PRO A 420 -9.83 3.41 1.85
CA PRO A 420 -8.90 3.84 0.78
C PRO A 420 -9.45 3.54 -0.64
N LEU A 421 -10.55 2.80 -0.71
CA LEU A 421 -11.06 2.17 -1.92
C LEU A 421 -12.59 2.18 -1.88
N THR A 422 -13.20 2.22 -3.06
CA THR A 422 -14.64 2.11 -3.19
C THR A 422 -15.05 0.64 -3.07
N TRP A 423 -15.96 0.33 -2.15
CA TRP A 423 -16.55 -1.00 -2.06
C TRP A 423 -17.71 -1.06 -3.05
N HIS A 424 -17.47 -1.74 -4.18
CA HIS A 424 -18.45 -1.91 -5.24
C HIS A 424 -19.43 -3.05 -4.93
N GLU A 425 -20.62 -2.97 -5.54
CA GLU A 425 -21.53 -4.11 -5.62
C GLU A 425 -20.91 -5.19 -6.53
N ALA A 426 -21.22 -6.47 -6.27
CA ALA A 426 -20.57 -7.59 -6.95
C ALA A 426 -20.69 -7.52 -8.49
N SER A 427 -21.84 -7.05 -8.99
CA SER A 427 -22.12 -6.89 -10.42
C SER A 427 -21.14 -5.97 -11.15
N TYR A 428 -20.43 -5.10 -10.43
CA TYR A 428 -19.41 -4.23 -11.01
C TYR A 428 -18.24 -5.01 -11.62
N ALA A 429 -17.85 -6.14 -11.01
CA ALA A 429 -16.75 -6.97 -11.51
C ALA A 429 -17.07 -7.60 -12.89
N ASP A 430 -18.36 -7.75 -13.21
CA ASP A 430 -18.83 -8.35 -14.46
C ASP A 430 -19.05 -7.32 -15.59
N MET A 431 -18.97 -6.01 -15.30
CA MET A 431 -19.30 -4.97 -16.28
C MET A 431 -18.28 -4.86 -17.42
N LEU A 432 -16.99 -5.09 -17.13
CA LEU A 432 -15.91 -5.18 -18.11
C LEU A 432 -14.86 -6.18 -17.60
N PRO A 433 -14.13 -6.88 -18.49
CA PRO A 433 -12.99 -7.69 -18.08
C PRO A 433 -12.02 -6.86 -17.23
N MET A 434 -11.55 -7.40 -16.10
CA MET A 434 -10.65 -6.67 -15.21
C MET A 434 -9.28 -6.33 -15.85
N THR A 435 -8.92 -6.98 -16.95
CA THR A 435 -7.78 -6.63 -17.82
C THR A 435 -8.02 -5.36 -18.65
N SER A 436 -9.25 -4.83 -18.67
CA SER A 436 -9.59 -3.58 -19.35
C SER A 436 -9.18 -2.38 -18.52
N MET A 437 -8.22 -1.61 -19.04
CA MET A 437 -7.60 -0.47 -18.36
C MET A 437 -8.31 0.90 -18.47
N PRO A 438 -9.46 1.10 -19.17
CA PRO A 438 -10.16 2.39 -19.11
C PRO A 438 -10.56 2.76 -17.68
N LEU A 439 -10.03 3.88 -17.19
CA LEU A 439 -10.47 4.50 -15.93
C LEU A 439 -11.77 5.29 -16.10
N ARG A 440 -11.92 5.94 -17.25
CA ARG A 440 -13.08 6.76 -17.58
C ARG A 440 -14.29 5.88 -17.95
N PRO A 441 -15.52 6.39 -17.82
CA PRO A 441 -16.70 5.72 -18.34
C PRO A 441 -16.57 5.49 -19.85
N VAL A 442 -17.20 4.43 -20.34
CA VAL A 442 -17.29 4.11 -21.77
C VAL A 442 -18.76 3.89 -22.10
N ASP A 443 -19.45 4.97 -22.46
CA ASP A 443 -20.91 5.01 -22.64
C ASP A 443 -21.39 3.96 -23.65
N SER A 444 -20.65 3.77 -24.75
CA SER A 444 -20.97 2.76 -25.78
C SER A 444 -21.01 1.32 -25.26
N LEU A 445 -20.39 1.04 -24.10
CA LEU A 445 -20.36 -0.27 -23.45
C LEU A 445 -21.17 -0.28 -22.15
N GLY A 446 -21.85 0.82 -21.79
CA GLY A 446 -22.54 0.96 -20.50
C GLY A 446 -21.60 0.89 -19.29
N TYR A 447 -20.30 1.10 -19.48
CA TYR A 447 -19.31 0.97 -18.41
C TYR A 447 -19.15 2.28 -17.63
N PRO A 448 -19.35 2.28 -16.30
CA PRO A 448 -19.45 3.51 -15.49
C PRO A 448 -18.10 4.10 -15.05
N GLY A 449 -16.97 3.53 -15.46
CA GLY A 449 -15.64 3.98 -15.03
C GLY A 449 -15.16 3.33 -13.73
N ARG A 450 -13.88 3.53 -13.41
CA ARG A 450 -13.18 2.97 -12.22
C ARG A 450 -12.88 4.04 -11.19
N THR A 451 -12.84 3.63 -9.93
CA THR A 451 -12.50 4.45 -8.75
C THR A 451 -13.51 5.59 -8.50
N TYR A 452 -13.48 6.17 -7.30
CA TYR A 452 -14.28 7.36 -6.97
C TYR A 452 -14.07 8.56 -7.93
N LYS A 453 -12.97 8.57 -8.70
CA LYS A 453 -12.67 9.65 -9.65
C LYS A 453 -13.61 9.65 -10.85
N PHE A 454 -14.09 8.49 -11.28
CA PHE A 454 -14.85 8.34 -12.51
C PHE A 454 -16.15 7.56 -12.34
N PHE A 455 -16.22 6.68 -11.34
CA PHE A 455 -17.41 5.92 -11.00
C PHE A 455 -18.40 6.79 -10.21
N ASN A 456 -19.61 6.93 -10.74
CA ASN A 456 -20.74 7.61 -10.09
C ASN A 456 -21.92 6.66 -9.80
N GLY A 457 -21.71 5.34 -9.93
CA GLY A 457 -22.73 4.33 -9.68
C GLY A 457 -22.95 4.04 -8.19
N SER A 458 -23.81 3.06 -7.91
CA SER A 458 -24.08 2.59 -6.55
C SER A 458 -22.85 1.91 -5.94
N THR A 459 -22.65 2.12 -4.64
CA THR A 459 -21.54 1.53 -3.87
C THR A 459 -22.10 0.89 -2.60
N VAL A 460 -21.48 -0.21 -2.18
CA VAL A 460 -21.69 -0.77 -0.84
C VAL A 460 -21.19 0.24 0.20
N TYR A 461 -19.96 0.75 0.01
CA TYR A 461 -19.44 1.91 0.74
C TYR A 461 -18.57 2.77 -0.19
N PRO A 462 -18.73 4.11 -0.15
CA PRO A 462 -17.93 4.99 -1.00
C PRO A 462 -16.49 5.11 -0.48
N PHE A 463 -15.61 5.61 -1.34
CA PHE A 463 -14.24 5.99 -0.94
C PHE A 463 -14.27 7.03 0.18
N ALA A 464 -13.31 6.96 1.11
CA ALA A 464 -13.20 7.78 2.32
C ALA A 464 -14.37 7.66 3.31
N TYR A 465 -15.22 6.64 3.18
CA TYR A 465 -16.26 6.36 4.16
C TYR A 465 -15.68 5.77 5.45
N GLY A 466 -16.26 6.15 6.59
CA GLY A 466 -15.91 5.64 7.91
C GLY A 466 -16.68 6.37 9.00
N LEU A 467 -17.07 5.67 10.04
CA LEU A 467 -17.78 6.24 11.18
C LEU A 467 -16.83 6.41 12.37
N SER A 468 -17.27 7.19 13.35
CA SER A 468 -16.64 7.37 14.64
C SER A 468 -17.70 7.21 15.74
N TYR A 469 -17.26 6.97 16.98
CA TYR A 469 -18.13 7.05 18.16
C TYR A 469 -18.48 8.49 18.54
N THR A 470 -17.94 9.48 17.83
CA THR A 470 -18.31 10.88 17.96
C THR A 470 -18.67 11.48 16.60
N GLN A 471 -19.16 12.72 16.59
CA GLN A 471 -19.54 13.47 15.40
C GLN A 471 -18.73 14.76 15.28
N PHE A 472 -18.41 15.14 14.05
CA PHE A 472 -17.62 16.33 13.76
C PHE A 472 -18.37 17.28 12.83
N ASN A 473 -18.40 18.55 13.21
CA ASN A 473 -18.89 19.63 12.37
C ASN A 473 -17.73 20.43 11.78
N TYR A 474 -17.90 20.86 10.53
CA TYR A 474 -16.88 21.59 9.79
C TYR A 474 -17.34 23.03 9.58
N THR A 475 -16.43 23.99 9.71
CA THR A 475 -16.70 25.40 9.39
C THR A 475 -15.54 26.00 8.62
N LEU A 476 -15.81 26.53 7.43
CA LEU A 476 -14.80 27.23 6.64
C LEU A 476 -14.49 28.57 7.31
N LYS A 477 -13.23 28.79 7.71
CA LYS A 477 -12.79 30.03 8.35
C LYS A 477 -12.20 31.02 7.37
N SER A 478 -11.44 30.53 6.39
CA SER A 478 -10.87 31.35 5.33
C SER A 478 -10.63 30.49 4.09
N ALA A 479 -10.67 31.11 2.91
CA ALA A 479 -10.32 30.46 1.65
C ALA A 479 -9.93 31.48 0.59
N VAL A 480 -8.82 31.22 -0.10
CA VAL A 480 -8.48 31.89 -1.36
C VAL A 480 -9.43 31.40 -2.45
N ARG A 481 -10.14 32.33 -3.11
CA ARG A 481 -11.17 32.04 -4.12
C ARG A 481 -10.74 32.27 -5.56
N SER A 482 -9.55 32.82 -5.78
CA SER A 482 -9.01 33.02 -7.12
C SER A 482 -7.48 33.02 -7.11
N THR A 483 -6.92 32.71 -8.28
CA THR A 483 -5.50 32.85 -8.56
C THR A 483 -5.32 33.43 -9.96
N HIS A 484 -4.42 34.40 -10.08
CA HIS A 484 -4.09 35.06 -11.33
C HIS A 484 -2.66 34.68 -11.70
N ILE A 485 -2.53 33.97 -12.82
CA ILE A 485 -1.25 33.47 -13.31
C ILE A 485 -0.88 34.31 -14.52
N LYS A 486 0.26 35.01 -14.41
CA LYS A 486 0.82 35.79 -15.51
C LYS A 486 1.71 34.89 -16.36
N LEU A 487 1.31 34.67 -17.60
CA LEU A 487 2.03 33.85 -18.56
C LEU A 487 3.26 34.59 -19.07
N ASN A 488 4.39 33.90 -19.14
CA ASN A 488 5.58 34.42 -19.79
C ASN A 488 5.61 34.06 -21.28
N LYS A 489 6.61 34.56 -22.02
CA LYS A 489 6.73 34.37 -23.48
C LYS A 489 6.86 32.91 -23.95
N PHE A 490 7.15 31.97 -23.06
CA PHE A 490 7.27 30.54 -23.35
C PHE A 490 6.02 29.75 -22.93
N GLN A 491 5.04 30.41 -22.30
CA GLN A 491 3.80 29.80 -21.84
C GLN A 491 2.66 30.21 -22.75
N HIS A 492 1.97 29.22 -23.30
CA HIS A 492 0.95 29.44 -24.31
C HIS A 492 -0.38 28.81 -23.89
N CYS A 493 -1.47 29.44 -24.33
CA CYS A 493 -2.80 28.89 -24.17
C CYS A 493 -2.89 27.57 -24.95
N TYR A 494 -3.41 26.55 -24.28
CA TYR A 494 -3.60 25.20 -24.79
C TYR A 494 -5.10 24.91 -24.89
N GLY A 495 -5.54 24.43 -26.05
CA GLY A 495 -6.93 24.03 -26.26
C GLY A 495 -7.23 22.68 -25.62
N ILE A 496 -8.32 22.60 -24.85
CA ILE A 496 -8.83 21.35 -24.29
C ILE A 496 -10.29 21.14 -24.69
N LYS A 497 -10.74 19.88 -24.67
CA LYS A 497 -12.10 19.53 -25.09
C LYS A 497 -13.13 19.87 -24.00
N TYR A 498 -14.22 20.49 -24.44
CA TYR A 498 -15.42 20.71 -23.65
C TYR A 498 -16.57 19.94 -24.28
N ARG A 499 -17.58 19.61 -23.47
CA ARG A 499 -18.85 19.03 -23.92
C ARG A 499 -19.58 20.02 -24.81
N ALA A 500 -20.44 19.51 -25.68
CA ALA A 500 -21.29 20.34 -26.53
C ALA A 500 -22.02 21.41 -25.70
N GLU A 501 -22.17 22.62 -26.25
CA GLU A 501 -22.87 23.76 -25.63
C GLU A 501 -22.19 24.38 -24.40
N SER A 502 -21.01 23.88 -23.99
CA SER A 502 -20.24 24.48 -22.88
C SER A 502 -19.53 25.76 -23.30
N HIS A 503 -19.42 26.73 -22.39
CA HIS A 503 -18.62 27.94 -22.62
C HIS A 503 -17.13 27.62 -22.63
N ILE A 504 -16.43 28.02 -23.69
CA ILE A 504 -14.97 27.85 -23.83
C ILE A 504 -14.30 29.20 -23.54
N PRO A 505 -13.47 29.32 -22.48
CA PRO A 505 -12.79 30.56 -22.17
C PRO A 505 -11.68 30.85 -23.20
N PRO A 506 -11.26 32.13 -23.39
CA PRO A 506 -10.27 32.51 -24.42
C PRO A 506 -8.93 31.78 -24.30
N CYS A 507 -8.52 31.47 -23.07
CA CYS A 507 -7.36 30.66 -22.77
C CYS A 507 -7.82 29.42 -21.97
N PRO A 508 -8.17 28.31 -22.64
CA PRO A 508 -8.78 27.15 -21.99
C PRO A 508 -7.91 26.50 -20.92
N ALA A 509 -6.62 26.34 -21.19
CA ALA A 509 -5.66 25.79 -20.26
C ALA A 509 -4.24 26.25 -20.58
N VAL A 510 -3.29 25.87 -19.73
CA VAL A 510 -1.84 25.97 -20.00
C VAL A 510 -1.17 24.65 -19.66
N ARG A 511 -0.13 24.25 -20.40
CA ARG A 511 0.64 23.03 -20.12
C ARG A 511 1.49 23.21 -18.87
N ILE A 512 1.39 22.27 -17.94
CA ILE A 512 2.09 22.34 -16.65
C ILE A 512 3.60 22.22 -16.82
N ASP A 513 4.07 21.47 -17.82
CA ASP A 513 5.52 21.32 -18.09
C ASP A 513 6.20 22.64 -18.46
N ASP A 514 5.43 23.61 -18.98
CA ASP A 514 5.91 24.95 -19.36
C ASP A 514 5.78 25.95 -18.19
N MET A 515 5.20 25.53 -17.07
CA MET A 515 4.94 26.36 -15.89
C MET A 515 6.00 26.15 -14.79
N ASP A 516 6.30 27.21 -14.04
CA ASP A 516 7.13 27.12 -12.84
C ASP A 516 6.33 26.66 -11.61
N CYS A 517 5.00 26.68 -11.70
CA CYS A 517 4.06 26.13 -10.74
C CYS A 517 4.33 26.58 -9.31
N LYS A 518 4.49 27.89 -9.11
CA LYS A 518 4.77 28.46 -7.79
C LYS A 518 3.51 28.84 -7.02
N GLU A 519 2.40 29.01 -7.71
CA GLU A 519 1.14 29.48 -7.15
C GLU A 519 0.56 28.47 -6.17
N LYS A 520 0.03 29.01 -5.07
CA LYS A 520 -0.59 28.24 -4.01
C LYS A 520 -1.93 28.84 -3.65
N ILE A 521 -2.91 27.99 -3.41
CA ILE A 521 -4.16 28.35 -2.75
C ILE A 521 -4.10 27.83 -1.32
N ASN A 522 -4.68 28.59 -0.40
CA ASN A 522 -4.78 28.18 0.98
C ASN A 522 -6.17 28.45 1.52
N PHE A 523 -6.56 27.63 2.49
CA PHE A 523 -7.81 27.74 3.20
C PHE A 523 -7.66 27.10 4.58
N GLU A 524 -8.52 27.52 5.50
CA GLU A 524 -8.55 27.02 6.87
C GLU A 524 -9.95 26.54 7.21
N VAL A 525 -10.01 25.35 7.79
CA VAL A 525 -11.25 24.69 8.23
C VAL A 525 -11.15 24.45 9.72
N GLU A 526 -12.20 24.80 10.45
CA GLU A 526 -12.34 24.40 11.84
C GLU A 526 -13.15 23.10 11.90
N VAL A 527 -12.59 22.10 12.58
CA VAL A 527 -13.24 20.83 12.90
C VAL A 527 -13.62 20.89 14.37
N LYS A 528 -14.93 20.82 14.66
CA LYS A 528 -15.45 20.80 16.02
C LYS A 528 -16.02 19.43 16.33
N ASN A 529 -15.56 18.82 17.41
CA ASN A 529 -16.16 17.61 17.95
C ASN A 529 -17.42 18.00 18.73
N VAL A 530 -18.58 17.53 18.27
CA VAL A 530 -19.89 17.85 18.85
C VAL A 530 -20.50 16.70 19.64
N GLY A 531 -19.81 15.55 19.70
CA GLY A 531 -20.21 14.44 20.57
C GLY A 531 -19.55 14.49 21.94
N ASP A 532 -19.74 13.41 22.67
CA ASP A 532 -19.36 13.21 24.07
C ASP A 532 -18.06 12.41 24.27
N ARG A 533 -17.46 11.96 23.17
CA ARG A 533 -16.20 11.20 23.17
C ARG A 533 -15.12 11.92 22.39
N ASP A 534 -13.89 11.84 22.90
CA ASP A 534 -12.70 12.20 22.15
C ASP A 534 -12.61 11.37 20.88
N GLY A 535 -12.08 11.95 19.79
CA GLY A 535 -11.95 11.24 18.54
C GLY A 535 -10.97 11.89 17.57
N SER A 536 -10.52 11.09 16.63
CA SER A 536 -9.70 11.54 15.50
C SER A 536 -10.54 11.61 14.24
N GLU A 537 -10.41 12.72 13.52
CA GLU A 537 -11.08 12.99 12.25
C GLU A 537 -10.05 13.13 11.13
N VAL A 538 -10.41 12.69 9.93
CA VAL A 538 -9.58 12.73 8.72
C VAL A 538 -10.22 13.68 7.74
N VAL A 539 -9.70 14.90 7.71
CA VAL A 539 -10.18 15.96 6.83
C VAL A 539 -9.66 15.69 5.42
N VAL A 540 -10.46 15.04 4.57
CA VAL A 540 -10.12 14.79 3.16
C VAL A 540 -10.54 15.98 2.30
N VAL A 541 -9.65 16.42 1.41
CA VAL A 541 -9.88 17.53 0.48
C VAL A 541 -9.82 17.01 -0.94
N TYR A 542 -10.85 17.34 -1.72
CA TYR A 542 -10.96 17.04 -3.13
C TYR A 542 -10.92 18.33 -3.98
N SER A 543 -10.42 18.24 -5.20
CA SER A 543 -10.70 19.21 -6.25
C SER A 543 -11.65 18.61 -7.29
N LYS A 544 -12.55 19.44 -7.80
CA LYS A 544 -13.36 19.20 -9.00
C LYS A 544 -12.90 20.18 -10.08
N PRO A 545 -12.70 19.69 -11.32
CA PRO A 545 -12.31 20.53 -12.45
C PRO A 545 -13.47 21.46 -12.86
N PRO A 546 -13.22 22.46 -13.73
CA PRO A 546 -14.27 23.31 -14.26
C PRO A 546 -15.38 22.53 -14.95
N GLU A 547 -16.61 23.02 -14.81
CA GLU A 547 -17.78 22.45 -15.46
C GLU A 547 -17.64 22.48 -17.00
N GLY A 548 -18.32 21.55 -17.66
CA GLY A 548 -18.31 21.44 -19.12
C GLY A 548 -17.06 20.78 -19.70
N LEU A 549 -15.99 20.56 -18.94
CA LEU A 549 -14.85 19.79 -19.43
C LEU A 549 -15.26 18.37 -19.80
N ASP A 550 -14.82 17.95 -20.98
CA ASP A 550 -15.12 16.62 -21.50
C ASP A 550 -14.24 15.56 -20.83
N ALA A 551 -14.85 14.44 -20.47
CA ALA A 551 -14.19 13.25 -19.94
C ALA A 551 -13.14 13.50 -18.83
N SER A 552 -13.38 14.50 -17.99
CA SER A 552 -12.58 14.75 -16.79
C SER A 552 -13.07 13.90 -15.61
N HIS A 553 -12.29 13.88 -14.53
CA HIS A 553 -12.70 13.21 -13.28
C HIS A 553 -13.79 14.01 -12.56
N ILE A 554 -14.65 13.32 -11.82
CA ILE A 554 -15.72 13.88 -10.98
C ILE A 554 -15.12 14.71 -9.84
N LYS A 555 -14.17 14.10 -9.11
CA LYS A 555 -13.38 14.70 -8.04
C LYS A 555 -12.05 13.95 -7.86
N GLN A 556 -11.03 14.59 -7.30
CA GLN A 556 -9.76 13.92 -6.95
C GLN A 556 -9.25 14.43 -5.61
N VAL A 557 -8.70 13.54 -4.78
CA VAL A 557 -8.04 13.93 -3.53
C VAL A 557 -6.82 14.80 -3.85
N VAL A 558 -6.73 15.95 -3.21
CA VAL A 558 -5.62 16.91 -3.33
C VAL A 558 -4.90 17.14 -2.01
N GLY A 559 -5.45 16.64 -0.90
CA GLY A 559 -4.84 16.65 0.42
C GLY A 559 -5.73 15.94 1.43
N PHE A 560 -5.14 15.52 2.54
CA PHE A 560 -5.87 15.06 3.70
C PHE A 560 -5.06 15.34 4.97
N GLN A 561 -5.71 15.44 6.12
CA GLN A 561 -5.03 15.56 7.41
C GLN A 561 -5.84 14.90 8.52
N ARG A 562 -5.19 14.03 9.31
CA ARG A 562 -5.75 13.46 10.53
C ARG A 562 -5.59 14.45 11.68
N VAL A 563 -6.65 14.68 12.45
CA VAL A 563 -6.67 15.60 13.60
C VAL A 563 -7.40 14.98 14.77
N PHE A 564 -6.75 14.96 15.93
CA PHE A 564 -7.39 14.62 17.19
C PHE A 564 -8.15 15.84 17.73
N VAL A 565 -9.41 15.64 18.11
CA VAL A 565 -10.26 16.69 18.68
C VAL A 565 -10.97 16.13 19.94
N PRO A 566 -10.65 16.64 21.14
CA PRO A 566 -11.34 16.24 22.36
C PRO A 566 -12.85 16.51 22.29
N ALA A 567 -13.66 15.80 23.07
CA ALA A 567 -15.11 16.00 23.19
C ALA A 567 -15.44 17.48 23.47
N GLY A 568 -16.38 18.05 22.70
CA GLY A 568 -16.75 19.47 22.77
C GLY A 568 -15.68 20.47 22.27
N GLY A 569 -14.47 20.00 21.97
CA GLY A 569 -13.33 20.80 21.50
C GLY A 569 -13.40 21.14 20.02
N SER A 570 -12.45 21.97 19.56
CA SER A 570 -12.29 22.29 18.14
C SER A 570 -10.82 22.42 17.76
N LYS A 571 -10.50 22.15 16.49
CA LYS A 571 -9.17 22.29 15.92
C LYS A 571 -9.25 22.97 14.56
N LYS A 572 -8.36 23.94 14.32
CA LYS A 572 -8.18 24.57 13.01
C LYS A 572 -7.16 23.80 12.20
N VAL A 573 -7.49 23.55 10.94
CA VAL A 573 -6.69 22.78 9.97
C VAL A 573 -6.46 23.66 8.76
N LYS A 574 -5.18 23.91 8.46
CA LYS A 574 -4.77 24.78 7.34
C LYS A 574 -4.21 23.94 6.21
N PHE A 575 -4.81 24.09 5.04
CA PHE A 575 -4.31 23.48 3.80
C PHE A 575 -3.59 24.52 2.94
N VAL A 576 -2.45 24.12 2.38
CA VAL A 576 -1.71 24.91 1.39
C VAL A 576 -1.46 24.02 0.19
N LEU A 577 -2.19 24.27 -0.89
CA LEU A 577 -2.20 23.43 -2.09
C LEU A 577 -1.49 24.14 -3.23
N ASN A 578 -0.63 23.42 -3.94
CA ASN A 578 -0.01 23.92 -5.16
C ASN A 578 -1.05 23.88 -6.30
N VAL A 579 -1.25 25.01 -6.98
CA VAL A 579 -2.31 25.16 -7.99
C VAL A 579 -2.15 24.14 -9.13
N CYS A 580 -0.95 24.05 -9.72
CA CYS A 580 -0.70 23.08 -10.78
C CYS A 580 -0.98 21.64 -10.32
N ASN A 581 -0.41 21.22 -9.20
CA ASN A 581 -0.52 19.83 -8.76
C ASN A 581 -1.95 19.44 -8.35
N SER A 582 -2.68 20.38 -7.71
CA SER A 582 -3.99 20.10 -7.15
C SER A 582 -5.15 20.33 -8.14
N LEU A 583 -4.99 21.22 -9.11
CA LEU A 583 -6.06 21.58 -10.07
C LEU A 583 -5.80 21.06 -11.49
N ARG A 584 -4.74 20.27 -11.71
CA ARG A 584 -4.44 19.68 -13.01
C ARG A 584 -5.50 18.70 -13.51
N VAL A 585 -5.59 18.64 -14.82
CA VAL A 585 -6.26 17.59 -15.58
C VAL A 585 -5.25 16.97 -16.54
N VAL A 586 -5.41 15.68 -16.84
CA VAL A 586 -4.69 15.01 -17.91
C VAL A 586 -5.61 14.92 -19.11
N ASP A 587 -5.22 15.58 -20.20
CA ASP A 587 -6.03 15.63 -21.42
C ASP A 587 -5.94 14.31 -22.22
N TYR A 588 -6.63 14.26 -23.37
CA TYR A 588 -6.63 13.08 -24.24
C TYR A 588 -5.29 12.81 -24.94
N ASN A 589 -4.42 13.82 -25.07
CA ASN A 589 -3.07 13.68 -25.60
C ASN A 589 -2.05 13.32 -24.52
N ALA A 590 -2.52 13.01 -23.30
CA ALA A 590 -1.73 12.70 -22.12
C ALA A 590 -0.85 13.86 -21.59
N TYR A 591 -1.17 15.11 -21.97
CA TYR A 591 -0.54 16.28 -21.37
C TYR A 591 -1.18 16.61 -20.03
N SER A 592 -0.34 16.95 -19.05
CA SER A 592 -0.80 17.58 -17.81
C SER A 592 -1.02 19.06 -18.07
N VAL A 593 -2.25 19.50 -17.87
CA VAL A 593 -2.68 20.87 -18.13
C VAL A 593 -3.38 21.45 -16.92
N LEU A 594 -3.30 22.76 -16.75
CA LEU A 594 -4.06 23.53 -15.78
C LEU A 594 -5.20 24.26 -16.50
N PRO A 595 -6.46 23.81 -16.36
CA PRO A 595 -7.61 24.51 -16.92
C PRO A 595 -7.81 25.89 -16.27
N SER A 596 -8.21 26.88 -17.07
CA SER A 596 -8.75 28.14 -16.55
C SER A 596 -10.21 27.96 -16.12
N GLY A 597 -10.75 28.94 -15.39
CA GLY A 597 -12.14 28.94 -14.94
C GLY A 597 -12.32 28.49 -13.50
N GLY A 598 -13.57 28.21 -13.13
CA GLY A 598 -13.97 27.88 -11.75
C GLY A 598 -13.74 26.41 -11.43
N HIS A 599 -12.67 26.11 -10.72
CA HIS A 599 -12.50 24.82 -10.04
C HIS A 599 -13.28 24.82 -8.74
N THR A 600 -13.59 23.66 -8.18
CA THR A 600 -14.26 23.57 -6.88
C THR A 600 -13.41 22.77 -5.89
N ILE A 601 -13.16 23.33 -4.71
CA ILE A 601 -12.59 22.60 -3.58
C ILE A 601 -13.72 22.05 -2.73
N VAL A 602 -13.65 20.77 -2.41
CA VAL A 602 -14.62 20.06 -1.57
C VAL A 602 -13.89 19.46 -0.38
N ILE A 603 -14.45 19.62 0.82
CA ILE A 603 -13.89 19.09 2.06
C ILE A 603 -14.89 18.12 2.70
N GLY A 604 -14.40 16.96 3.11
CA GLY A 604 -15.23 15.84 3.54
C GLY A 604 -16.05 15.29 2.38
N ASP A 605 -17.15 14.59 2.70
CA ASP A 605 -18.09 14.09 1.70
C ASP A 605 -19.10 15.18 1.32
N ASP A 606 -18.60 16.22 0.63
CA ASP A 606 -19.38 17.39 0.18
C ASP A 606 -19.97 18.26 1.32
N ILE A 607 -19.39 18.18 2.54
CA ILE A 607 -19.80 18.99 3.72
C ILE A 607 -19.52 20.48 3.51
N ILE A 608 -18.33 20.82 3.00
CA ILE A 608 -17.98 22.19 2.60
C ILE A 608 -17.55 22.15 1.14
N SER A 609 -18.05 23.10 0.35
CA SER A 609 -17.66 23.29 -1.04
C SER A 609 -17.47 24.77 -1.34
N PHE A 610 -16.41 25.10 -2.08
CA PHE A 610 -16.20 26.47 -2.56
C PHE A 610 -15.44 26.55 -3.89
N PRO A 611 -15.76 27.54 -4.74
CA PRO A 611 -15.05 27.76 -5.99
C PRO A 611 -13.66 28.39 -5.78
N VAL A 612 -12.74 28.03 -6.67
CA VAL A 612 -11.42 28.62 -6.86
C VAL A 612 -11.24 28.90 -8.34
N HIS A 613 -11.23 30.18 -8.72
CA HIS A 613 -11.10 30.60 -10.11
C HIS A 613 -9.63 30.75 -10.52
N VAL A 614 -9.25 30.10 -11.63
CA VAL A 614 -7.92 30.25 -12.24
C VAL A 614 -8.04 31.17 -13.45
N TYR A 615 -7.30 32.27 -13.43
CA TYR A 615 -7.23 33.23 -14.52
C TYR A 615 -5.82 33.30 -15.11
N PHE A 616 -5.75 33.27 -16.44
CA PHE A 616 -4.50 33.52 -17.16
C PHE A 616 -4.50 34.94 -17.71
N SER A 617 -3.35 35.61 -17.59
CA SER A 617 -3.08 36.91 -18.20
C SER A 617 -1.75 36.84 -18.94
N SER A 618 -1.66 37.46 -20.12
CA SER A 618 -0.43 37.59 -20.90
C SER A 618 0.40 38.80 -20.45
#